data_AF-A0A6A6UZR0-F1
#
_entry.id   AF-A0A6A6UZR0-F1
#
_cell.length_a   1.000
_cell.length_b   1.000
_cell.length_c   1.000
_cell.angle_alpha   90.00
_cell.angle_beta   90.00
_cell.angle_gamma   90.00
#
_symmetry.space_group_name_H-M   'P 1'
#
loop_
_entity.id
_entity.type
_entity.pdbx_description
1 polymer ?
#
loop_
_entity_poly.entity_id
_entity_poly.type
_entity_poly.pdbx_seq_one_letter_code
_entity_poly.pdbx_strand_id
1 'polypeptide(L)'
;ASPAYGYGYGASSPYGNGAGDTAGGPSFGAYPGSSSSGDMNGSASAGFRSATPNSRGQYGTAVLDELESQNEEVVGVLGGKIRELKHLTTLIGHEIRDSTALTEKMNDQFENSRLRIRNTMNRMLRMAERTGVGWKVWVG
;
A
#
# COMPACT_ATOMS: atom_id res chain seq x y z
N ALA A 1 -1.49 24.48 -48.48
CA ALA A 1 -1.61 24.28 -47.02
C ALA A 1 -2.92 23.57 -46.72
N SER A 2 -2.89 22.69 -45.71
CA SER A 2 -3.97 21.86 -45.10
C SER A 2 -4.05 20.39 -45.55
N PRO A 3 -3.81 19.44 -44.64
CA PRO A 3 -4.40 18.10 -44.70
C PRO A 3 -5.56 17.98 -43.70
N ALA A 4 -6.65 17.36 -44.13
CA ALA A 4 -7.75 16.92 -43.27
C ALA A 4 -7.47 15.49 -42.79
N TYR A 5 -7.49 15.27 -41.48
CA TYR A 5 -7.33 13.97 -40.84
C TYR A 5 -8.71 13.36 -40.56
N GLY A 6 -8.99 12.22 -41.17
CA GLY A 6 -10.12 11.34 -40.79
C GLY A 6 -9.58 10.10 -40.08
N TYR A 7 -9.98 9.90 -38.83
CA TYR A 7 -9.69 8.67 -38.08
C TYR A 7 -10.88 7.70 -38.23
N GLY A 8 -10.65 6.59 -38.93
CA GLY A 8 -11.55 5.44 -38.98
C GLY A 8 -11.05 4.33 -38.04
N TYR A 9 -11.91 3.85 -37.16
CA TYR A 9 -11.67 2.71 -36.29
C TYR A 9 -12.04 1.41 -37.03
N GLY A 10 -11.06 0.53 -37.25
CA GLY A 10 -11.27 -0.82 -37.75
C GLY A 10 -10.76 -1.83 -36.73
N ALA A 11 -11.67 -2.45 -35.96
CA ALA A 11 -11.36 -3.56 -35.09
C ALA A 11 -11.27 -4.84 -35.93
N SER A 12 -10.08 -5.37 -36.13
CA SER A 12 -9.87 -6.71 -36.68
C SER A 12 -9.80 -7.73 -35.54
N SER A 13 -10.80 -8.60 -35.46
CA SER A 13 -10.79 -9.79 -34.62
C SER A 13 -10.25 -10.96 -35.45
N PRO A 14 -9.15 -11.62 -35.06
CA PRO A 14 -8.75 -12.88 -35.69
C PRO A 14 -9.22 -14.04 -34.81
N TYR A 15 -10.18 -14.78 -35.33
CA TYR A 15 -10.58 -16.10 -34.84
C TYR A 15 -9.43 -17.09 -35.05
N GLY A 16 -9.12 -17.90 -34.03
CA GLY A 16 -8.20 -19.02 -34.14
C GLY A 16 -8.28 -19.94 -32.92
N ASN A 17 -9.03 -21.03 -33.06
CA ASN A 17 -9.14 -22.14 -32.10
C ASN A 17 -7.79 -22.82 -31.85
N GLY A 18 -7.53 -23.24 -30.62
CA GLY A 18 -6.42 -24.14 -30.30
C GLY A 18 -6.35 -24.49 -28.81
N ALA A 19 -6.72 -25.73 -28.48
CA ALA A 19 -6.56 -26.33 -27.16
C ALA A 19 -5.07 -26.47 -26.78
N GLY A 20 -4.76 -26.34 -25.49
CA GLY A 20 -3.46 -26.74 -24.94
C GLY A 20 -2.98 -25.84 -23.81
N ASP A 21 -3.22 -26.31 -22.58
CA ASP A 21 -2.33 -26.24 -21.43
C ASP A 21 -1.52 -24.96 -21.21
N THR A 22 -1.92 -24.11 -20.25
CA THR A 22 -0.92 -23.35 -19.48
C THR A 22 -1.36 -23.16 -18.03
N ALA A 23 -0.51 -23.70 -17.16
CA ALA A 23 -0.38 -23.55 -15.73
C ALA A 23 -1.06 -22.31 -15.10
N GLY A 24 -1.73 -22.57 -13.98
CA GLY A 24 -2.41 -21.58 -13.16
C GLY A 24 -1.49 -20.43 -12.72
N GLY A 25 -1.83 -19.23 -13.17
CA GLY A 25 -1.51 -17.98 -12.49
C GLY A 25 -2.68 -17.56 -11.58
N PRO A 26 -2.44 -16.78 -10.51
CA PRO A 26 -3.49 -16.43 -9.57
C PRO A 26 -4.48 -15.46 -10.24
N SER A 27 -5.71 -15.93 -10.44
CA SER A 27 -6.82 -15.07 -10.86
C SER A 27 -7.20 -14.16 -9.70
N PHE A 28 -6.91 -12.87 -9.84
CA PHE A 28 -7.33 -11.86 -8.87
C PHE A 28 -8.82 -11.57 -9.05
N GLY A 29 -9.67 -12.31 -8.34
CA GLY A 29 -11.11 -12.09 -8.27
C GLY A 29 -11.44 -10.95 -7.32
N ALA A 30 -11.61 -9.73 -7.83
CA ALA A 30 -12.09 -8.58 -7.06
C ALA A 30 -13.60 -8.68 -6.73
N TYR A 31 -14.29 -9.71 -7.20
CA TYR A 31 -15.71 -9.92 -7.00
C TYR A 31 -16.02 -11.44 -7.04
N PRO A 32 -16.68 -12.00 -6.00
CA PRO A 32 -17.06 -13.40 -6.01
C PRO A 32 -18.32 -13.55 -6.87
N GLY A 33 -18.18 -14.06 -8.09
CA GLY A 33 -19.35 -14.36 -8.92
C GLY A 33 -19.12 -14.63 -10.41
N SER A 34 -17.91 -14.41 -10.94
CA SER A 34 -17.62 -14.73 -12.35
C SER A 34 -17.06 -16.13 -12.50
N SER A 35 -17.93 -17.14 -12.33
CA SER A 35 -17.70 -18.43 -12.97
C SER A 35 -19.00 -19.19 -13.15
N SER A 36 -19.23 -19.57 -14.41
CA SER A 36 -20.11 -20.65 -14.86
C SER A 36 -21.61 -20.39 -14.87
N SER A 37 -22.14 -20.29 -16.08
CA SER A 37 -23.50 -20.67 -16.46
C SER A 37 -23.93 -21.97 -15.77
N GLY A 38 -25.14 -22.00 -15.22
CA GLY A 38 -25.73 -23.19 -14.62
C GLY A 38 -27.03 -22.85 -13.90
N ASP A 39 -28.15 -23.08 -14.58
CA ASP A 39 -29.49 -23.11 -13.99
C ASP A 39 -29.54 -24.07 -12.80
N MET A 40 -29.85 -23.57 -11.59
CA MET A 40 -30.26 -24.40 -10.46
C MET A 40 -31.36 -23.73 -9.64
N ASN A 41 -32.51 -24.39 -9.70
CA ASN A 41 -33.68 -24.29 -8.85
C ASN A 41 -33.32 -24.45 -7.36
N GLY A 42 -33.76 -23.48 -6.55
CA GLY A 42 -34.15 -23.62 -5.14
C GLY A 42 -33.17 -24.27 -4.15
N SER A 43 -32.36 -23.46 -3.46
CA SER A 43 -32.08 -23.66 -2.04
C SER A 43 -31.43 -22.41 -1.44
N ALA A 44 -31.80 -22.10 -0.20
CA ALA A 44 -31.38 -20.93 0.56
C ALA A 44 -29.85 -20.84 0.67
N SER A 45 -29.25 -19.92 -0.10
CA SER A 45 -27.92 -19.39 0.15
C SER A 45 -28.07 -17.90 0.34
N ALA A 46 -27.70 -17.41 1.53
CA ALA A 46 -27.66 -15.99 1.89
C ALA A 46 -26.51 -15.30 1.14
N GLY A 47 -26.60 -15.28 -0.19
CA GLY A 47 -25.72 -14.55 -1.09
C GLY A 47 -26.48 -13.41 -1.75
N PHE A 48 -25.76 -12.31 -2.02
CA PHE A 48 -26.24 -11.12 -2.70
C PHE A 48 -27.20 -11.48 -3.85
N ARG A 49 -28.48 -11.14 -3.68
CA ARG A 49 -29.47 -11.28 -4.74
C ARG A 49 -29.32 -10.07 -5.66
N SER A 50 -28.82 -10.30 -6.88
CA SER A 50 -28.83 -9.28 -7.91
C SER A 50 -30.27 -8.81 -8.15
N ALA A 51 -30.52 -7.50 -8.09
CA ALA A 51 -31.84 -6.91 -8.33
C ALA A 51 -32.16 -7.00 -9.82
N THR A 52 -32.54 -8.18 -10.29
CA THR A 52 -33.06 -8.35 -11.64
C THR A 52 -34.47 -7.75 -11.69
N PRO A 53 -34.72 -6.74 -12.54
CA PRO A 53 -36.02 -6.12 -12.64
C PRO A 53 -37.04 -7.14 -13.14
N ASN A 54 -38.29 -7.01 -12.68
CA ASN A 54 -39.37 -7.84 -13.23
C ASN A 54 -39.57 -7.53 -14.72
N SER A 55 -40.36 -8.33 -15.44
CA SER A 55 -40.63 -8.13 -16.88
C SER A 55 -41.27 -6.78 -17.25
N ARG A 56 -41.60 -5.93 -16.26
CA ARG A 56 -42.13 -4.57 -16.41
C ARG A 56 -41.11 -3.49 -15.99
N GLY A 57 -39.85 -3.86 -15.74
CA GLY A 57 -38.79 -2.93 -15.36
C GLY A 57 -38.91 -2.40 -13.92
N GLN A 58 -39.76 -2.99 -13.09
CA GLN A 58 -39.99 -2.51 -11.72
C GLN A 58 -39.05 -3.26 -10.78
N TYR A 59 -38.25 -2.49 -10.04
CA TYR A 59 -37.48 -3.00 -8.92
C TYR A 59 -38.40 -3.13 -7.72
N GLY A 60 -38.38 -4.30 -7.06
CA GLY A 60 -39.11 -4.47 -5.80
C GLY A 60 -38.52 -3.51 -4.75
N THR A 61 -39.35 -2.66 -4.17
CA THR A 61 -38.92 -1.64 -3.18
C THR A 61 -38.16 -2.28 -2.02
N ALA A 62 -38.57 -3.46 -1.57
CA ALA A 62 -37.88 -4.22 -0.53
C ALA A 62 -36.47 -4.73 -0.92
N VAL A 63 -36.21 -4.98 -2.21
CA VAL A 63 -34.88 -5.40 -2.68
C VAL A 63 -33.96 -4.19 -2.83
N LEU A 64 -34.49 -3.04 -3.23
CA LEU A 64 -33.73 -1.79 -3.27
C LEU A 64 -33.37 -1.30 -1.87
N ASP A 65 -34.31 -1.37 -0.93
CA ASP A 65 -34.13 -0.98 0.47
C ASP A 65 -33.07 -1.86 1.17
N GLU A 66 -33.08 -3.17 0.88
CA GLU A 66 -32.05 -4.09 1.36
C GLU A 66 -30.66 -3.80 0.76
N LEU A 67 -30.58 -3.48 -0.54
CA LEU A 67 -29.31 -3.09 -1.18
C LEU A 67 -28.78 -1.75 -0.69
N GLU A 68 -29.67 -0.80 -0.36
CA GLU A 68 -29.32 0.49 0.23
C GLU A 68 -28.81 0.31 1.67
N SER A 69 -29.55 -0.43 2.50
CA SER A 69 -29.16 -0.83 3.86
C SER A 69 -27.77 -1.49 3.91
N GLN A 70 -27.50 -2.45 3.01
CA GLN A 70 -26.18 -3.09 2.92
C GLN A 70 -25.08 -2.10 2.53
N ASN A 71 -25.38 -1.18 1.61
CA ASN A 71 -24.42 -0.17 1.21
C ASN A 71 -24.11 0.78 2.37
N GLU A 72 -25.12 1.20 3.14
CA GLU A 72 -24.94 2.04 4.34
C GLU A 72 -24.09 1.35 5.42
N GLU A 73 -24.32 0.06 5.67
CA GLU A 73 -23.52 -0.72 6.61
C GLU A 73 -22.04 -0.80 6.17
N VAL A 74 -21.80 -1.13 4.90
CA VAL A 74 -20.45 -1.23 4.34
C VAL A 74 -19.75 0.12 4.34
N VAL A 75 -20.45 1.21 4.01
CA VAL A 75 -19.91 2.57 4.07
C VAL A 75 -19.57 2.98 5.51
N GLY A 76 -20.40 2.61 6.49
CA GLY A 76 -20.12 2.83 7.91
C GLY A 76 -18.82 2.14 8.37
N VAL A 77 -18.67 0.86 8.01
CA VAL A 77 -17.46 0.06 8.33
C VAL A 77 -16.23 0.62 7.62
N LEU A 78 -16.33 0.96 6.33
CA LEU A 78 -15.24 1.58 5.56
C LEU A 78 -14.84 2.93 6.15
N GLY A 79 -15.81 3.76 6.55
CA GLY A 79 -15.55 5.03 7.22
C GLY A 79 -14.80 4.86 8.55
N GLY A 80 -15.10 3.80 9.31
CA GLY A 80 -14.35 3.40 10.51
C GLY A 80 -12.90 3.06 10.19
N LYS A 81 -12.67 2.15 9.25
CA LYS A 81 -11.33 1.70 8.82
C LYS A 81 -10.49 2.85 8.27
N ILE A 82 -11.07 3.76 7.48
CA ILE A 82 -10.37 4.94 6.96
C ILE A 82 -9.95 5.88 8.10
N ARG A 83 -10.79 6.04 9.13
CA ARG A 83 -10.45 6.82 10.32
C ARG A 83 -9.26 6.24 11.06
N GLU A 84 -9.22 4.91 11.22
CA GLU A 84 -8.10 4.19 11.82
C GLU A 84 -6.82 4.34 11.00
N LEU A 85 -6.88 4.14 9.68
CA LEU A 85 -5.73 4.35 8.78
C LEU A 85 -5.22 5.80 8.83
N LYS A 86 -6.12 6.79 8.86
CA LYS A 86 -5.76 8.20 9.02
C LYS A 86 -5.09 8.45 10.37
N HIS A 87 -5.60 7.86 11.44
CA HIS A 87 -5.00 7.97 12.77
C HIS A 87 -3.57 7.41 12.79
N LEU A 88 -3.39 6.18 12.28
CA LEU A 88 -2.06 5.57 12.14
C LEU A 88 -1.12 6.43 11.29
N THR A 89 -1.60 6.97 10.16
CA THR A 89 -0.80 7.83 9.28
C THR A 89 -0.38 9.12 9.98
N THR A 90 -1.27 9.71 10.77
CA THR A 90 -0.97 10.94 11.53
C THR A 90 0.07 10.64 12.61
N LEU A 91 -0.08 9.54 13.36
CA LEU A 91 0.90 9.10 14.34
C LEU A 91 2.27 8.82 13.69
N ILE A 92 2.31 8.12 12.56
CA ILE A 92 3.54 7.88 11.79
C ILE A 92 4.17 9.20 11.35
N GLY A 93 3.36 10.18 10.92
CA GLY A 93 3.87 11.51 10.55
C GLY A 93 4.54 12.24 11.71
N HIS A 94 3.96 12.16 12.92
CA HIS A 94 4.57 12.72 14.13
C HIS A 94 5.85 11.96 14.52
N GLU A 95 5.82 10.63 14.53
CA GLU A 95 6.97 9.80 14.87
C GLU A 95 8.14 9.99 13.90
N ILE A 96 7.89 10.09 12.59
CA ILE A 96 8.93 10.39 11.60
C ILE A 96 9.57 11.75 11.87
N ARG A 97 8.76 12.77 12.19
CA ARG A 97 9.29 14.11 12.52
C ARG A 97 10.15 14.07 13.78
N ASP A 98 9.70 13.39 14.82
CA ASP A 98 10.42 13.28 16.09
C ASP A 98 11.69 12.43 15.93
N SER A 99 11.62 11.31 15.18
CA SER A 99 12.76 10.46 14.83
C SER A 99 13.79 11.20 13.98
N THR A 100 13.36 12.09 13.09
CA THR A 100 14.26 12.94 12.29
C THR A 100 15.01 13.90 13.20
N ALA A 101 14.30 14.61 14.09
CA ALA A 101 14.91 15.51 15.05
C ALA A 101 15.86 14.80 16.03
N LEU A 102 15.53 13.57 16.44
CA LEU A 102 16.41 12.74 17.25
C LEU A 102 17.67 12.33 16.49
N THR A 103 17.53 11.95 15.22
CA THR A 103 18.65 11.53 14.36
C THR A 103 19.62 12.69 14.11
N GLU A 104 19.11 13.91 13.89
CA GLU A 104 19.95 15.12 13.79
C GLU A 104 20.75 15.34 15.08
N LYS A 105 20.10 15.30 16.25
CA LYS A 105 20.79 15.40 17.55
C LYS A 105 21.83 14.30 17.75
N MET A 106 21.53 13.07 17.33
CA MET A 106 22.45 11.94 17.44
C MET A 106 23.69 12.14 16.56
N ASN A 107 23.51 12.67 15.35
CA ASN A 107 24.60 13.03 14.46
C ASN A 107 25.51 14.11 15.08
N ASP A 108 24.92 15.17 15.66
CA ASP A 108 25.68 16.22 16.33
C ASP A 108 26.48 15.69 17.53
N GLN A 109 25.89 14.78 18.31
CA GLN A 109 26.59 14.12 19.42
C GLN A 109 27.75 13.23 18.95
N PHE A 110 27.57 12.53 17.83
CA PHE A 110 28.62 11.70 17.24
C PHE A 110 29.79 12.56 16.73
N GLU A 111 29.52 13.64 16.01
CA GLU A 111 30.56 14.56 15.53
C GLU A 111 31.31 15.24 16.70
N ASN A 112 30.60 15.66 17.74
CA ASN A 112 31.23 16.18 18.95
C ASN A 112 32.15 15.16 19.63
N SER A 113 31.69 13.90 19.73
CA SER A 113 32.48 12.81 20.31
C SER A 113 33.72 12.52 19.46
N ARG A 114 33.59 12.52 18.13
CA ARG A 114 34.69 12.37 17.19
C ARG A 114 35.73 13.47 17.34
N LEU A 115 35.32 14.73 17.44
CA LEU A 115 36.21 15.87 17.68
C LEU A 115 36.94 15.77 19.02
N ARG A 116 36.24 15.36 20.08
CA ARG A 116 36.84 15.13 21.40
C ARG A 116 37.89 14.02 21.34
N ILE A 117 37.57 12.87 20.75
CA ILE A 117 38.51 11.75 20.60
C ILE A 117 39.74 12.19 19.80
N ARG A 118 39.55 12.89 18.68
CA ARG A 118 40.66 13.44 17.87
C ARG A 118 41.53 14.39 18.69
N ASN A 119 40.93 15.28 19.47
CA ASN A 119 41.67 16.20 20.34
C ASN A 119 42.44 15.45 21.43
N THR A 120 41.84 14.45 22.06
CA THR A 120 42.50 13.60 23.07
C THR A 120 43.67 12.85 22.45
N MET A 121 43.50 12.24 21.27
CA MET A 121 44.58 11.56 20.55
C MET A 121 45.72 12.51 20.18
N ASN A 122 45.41 13.70 19.64
CA ASN A 122 46.43 14.70 19.30
C ASN A 122 47.23 15.15 20.53
N ARG A 123 46.57 15.33 21.68
CA ARG A 123 47.24 15.65 22.94
C ARG A 123 48.11 14.49 23.40
N MET A 124 47.63 13.27 23.28
CA MET A 124 48.36 12.06 23.65
C MET A 124 49.63 11.87 22.79
N LEU A 125 49.55 12.11 21.48
CA LEU A 125 50.71 12.08 20.58
C LEU A 125 51.78 13.11 21.00
N ARG A 126 51.38 14.35 21.30
CA ARG A 126 52.31 15.38 21.80
C ARG A 126 52.94 15.01 23.14
N MET A 127 52.19 14.38 24.04
CA MET A 127 52.72 13.90 25.31
C MET A 127 53.72 12.76 25.10
N ALA A 128 53.42 11.84 24.17
CA ALA A 128 54.31 10.75 23.82
C ALA A 128 55.64 11.24 23.23
N GLU A 129 55.61 12.28 22.37
CA GLU A 129 56.81 12.94 21.85
C GLU A 129 57.67 13.56 22.97
N ARG A 130 57.03 14.21 23.96
CA ARG A 130 57.74 14.92 25.03
C ARG A 130 58.26 14.02 26.14
N THR A 131 57.55 12.94 26.46
CA THR A 131 57.89 12.02 27.55
C THR A 131 58.63 10.77 27.09
N GLY A 132 58.66 10.50 25.77
CA GLY A 132 59.21 9.27 25.20
C GLY A 132 58.35 8.03 25.46
N VAL A 133 57.24 8.16 26.19
CA VAL A 133 56.31 7.07 26.49
C VAL A 133 55.22 7.03 25.43
N GLY A 134 55.19 5.95 24.64
CA GLY A 134 54.19 5.77 23.59
C GLY A 134 52.75 5.84 24.12
N TRP A 135 51.88 6.45 23.31
CA TRP A 135 50.46 6.64 23.60
C TRP A 135 49.72 5.35 23.99
N LYS A 136 50.16 4.19 23.49
CA LYS A 136 49.60 2.86 23.80
C LYS A 136 49.56 2.53 25.30
N VAL A 137 50.49 3.06 26.09
CA VAL A 137 50.54 2.81 27.55
C VAL A 137 49.36 3.44 28.29
N TRP A 138 48.72 4.46 27.70
CA TRP A 138 47.63 5.22 28.31
C TRP A 138 46.24 4.69 27.94
N VAL A 139 46.15 3.82 26.94
CA VAL A 139 44.88 3.28 26.39
C VAL A 139 44.68 1.81 26.78
N GLY A 140 45.62 1.24 27.55
CA GLY A 140 45.58 -0.13 28.06
C GLY A 140 44.98 -0.21 29.46
#